data_AF-A0AAE2XAY4-F1
#
_entry.id   AF-A0AAE2XAY4-F1
#
_cell.length_a   1.000
_cell.length_b   1.000
_cell.length_c   1.000
_cell.angle_alpha   90.00
_cell.angle_beta   90.00
_cell.angle_gamma   90.00
#
_symmetry.space_group_name_H-M   'P 1'
#
loop_
_entity.id
_entity.type
_entity.pdbx_description
1 polymer ?
#
loop_
_entity_poly.entity_id
_entity_poly.type
_entity_poly.pdbx_seq_one_letter_code
_entity_poly.pdbx_strand_id
1 'polypeptide(L)'
;MILIAGKQNKQHKGIIMKTLLAALRVTDQVQPDIAIPASGKTTGFTYDAAKIGSFKGETIAIYPAWSKPNSHGAAGNPTEFYGGLPLYSTKLLAYQALRNEIEKRFAAQLQAIDKQILALEDRP
;
A
#
# COMPACT_ATOMS: atom_id res chain seq x y z
N MET A 1 8.00 43.55 5.72
CA MET A 1 7.30 42.27 6.00
C MET A 1 7.58 41.21 4.91
N ILE A 2 8.82 41.03 4.45
CA ILE A 2 9.17 40.18 3.28
C ILE A 2 10.06 38.96 3.67
N LEU A 3 10.75 39.04 4.81
CA LEU A 3 11.71 38.00 5.25
C LEU A 3 11.06 36.72 5.80
N ILE A 4 9.77 36.77 6.17
CA ILE A 4 9.06 35.64 6.79
C ILE A 4 8.61 34.62 5.72
N ALA A 5 8.13 35.10 4.57
CA ALA A 5 7.62 34.24 3.49
C ALA A 5 8.72 33.37 2.84
N GLY A 6 9.92 33.92 2.63
CA GLY A 6 11.05 33.18 2.04
C GLY A 6 11.61 32.08 2.95
N LYS A 7 11.52 32.25 4.28
CA LYS A 7 12.01 31.29 5.27
C LYS A 7 11.05 30.10 5.42
N GLN A 8 9.74 30.38 5.42
CA GLN A 8 8.71 29.33 5.48
C GLN A 8 8.67 28.46 4.21
N ASN A 9 8.84 29.06 3.03
CA ASN A 9 8.87 28.31 1.76
C ASN A 9 10.08 27.36 1.66
N LYS A 10 11.26 27.79 2.14
CA LYS A 10 12.46 26.92 2.23
C LYS A 10 12.27 25.77 3.22
N GLN A 11 11.68 26.03 4.39
CA GLN A 11 11.37 24.98 5.38
C GLN A 11 10.38 23.95 4.83
N HIS A 12 9.33 24.41 4.14
CA HIS A 12 8.33 23.53 3.55
C HIS A 12 8.92 22.59 2.48
N LYS A 13 9.73 23.12 1.56
CA LYS A 13 10.45 22.30 0.56
C LYS A 13 11.40 21.28 1.20
N GLY A 14 12.11 21.69 2.26
CA GLY A 14 13.01 20.79 3.00
C GLY A 14 12.27 19.63 3.67
N ILE A 15 11.06 19.86 4.18
CA ILE A 15 10.21 18.81 4.78
C ILE A 15 9.73 17.84 3.70
N ILE A 16 9.21 18.34 2.58
CA ILE A 16 8.74 17.49 1.48
C ILE A 16 9.86 16.58 0.96
N MET A 17 11.05 17.12 0.73
CA MET A 17 12.19 16.35 0.24
C MET A 17 12.59 15.24 1.23
N LYS A 18 12.64 15.53 2.53
CA LYS A 18 12.93 14.52 3.55
C LYS A 18 11.87 13.42 3.59
N THR A 19 10.59 13.78 3.51
CA THR A 19 9.49 12.81 3.47
C THR A 19 9.56 11.94 2.22
N LEU A 20 9.87 12.53 1.06
CA LEU A 20 10.04 11.81 -0.19
C LEU A 20 11.19 10.80 -0.10
N LEU A 21 12.36 11.21 0.35
CA LEU A 21 13.51 10.31 0.52
C LEU A 21 13.22 9.17 1.50
N ALA A 22 12.53 9.45 2.61
CA ALA A 22 12.10 8.41 3.55
C ALA A 22 11.06 7.45 2.95
N ALA A 23 10.22 7.94 2.02
CA ALA A 23 9.24 7.14 1.31
C ALA A 23 9.89 6.25 0.23
N LEU A 24 11.02 6.66 -0.36
CA LEU A 24 11.77 5.91 -1.39
C LEU A 24 12.65 4.78 -0.82
N ARG A 25 12.27 4.19 0.31
CA ARG A 25 12.89 2.97 0.84
C ARG A 25 12.28 1.72 0.21
N VAL A 26 12.99 0.61 0.31
CA VAL A 26 12.51 -0.74 -0.04
C VAL A 26 12.08 -1.47 1.23
N THR A 27 10.90 -2.07 1.20
CA THR A 27 10.35 -2.89 2.28
C THR A 27 10.44 -4.36 1.90
N ASP A 28 10.85 -5.22 2.82
CA ASP A 28 10.86 -6.67 2.60
C ASP A 28 9.45 -7.20 2.32
N GLN A 29 9.38 -8.22 1.46
CA GLN A 29 8.11 -8.88 1.19
C GLN A 29 7.68 -9.71 2.40
N VAL A 30 6.49 -9.39 2.93
CA VAL A 30 5.86 -10.14 4.00
C VAL A 30 4.76 -11.01 3.41
N GLN A 31 4.79 -12.31 3.71
CA GLN A 31 3.75 -13.27 3.31
C GLN A 31 2.68 -13.38 4.41
N PRO A 32 1.42 -13.71 4.05
CA PRO A 32 0.41 -14.07 5.04
C PRO A 32 0.89 -15.24 5.90
N ASP A 33 0.77 -15.10 7.22
CA ASP A 33 1.17 -16.10 8.21
C ASP A 33 -0.02 -16.92 8.75
N ILE A 34 -1.24 -16.57 8.34
CA ILE A 34 -2.45 -17.37 8.56
C ILE A 34 -2.88 -17.95 7.22
N ALA A 35 -2.70 -19.26 7.07
CA ALA A 35 -3.15 -19.99 5.90
C ALA A 35 -4.70 -20.06 5.82
N ILE A 36 -5.21 -20.36 4.62
CA ILE A 36 -6.62 -20.69 4.43
C ILE A 36 -6.92 -21.93 5.28
N PRO A 37 -7.91 -21.89 6.19
CA PRO A 37 -8.20 -23.03 7.04
C PRO A 37 -8.79 -24.17 6.20
N ALA A 38 -8.44 -25.42 6.49
CA ALA A 38 -9.02 -26.60 5.83
C ALA A 38 -10.48 -26.85 6.22
N SER A 39 -10.89 -26.38 7.41
CA SER A 39 -12.26 -26.41 7.91
C SER A 39 -12.50 -25.26 8.88
N GLY A 40 -13.76 -24.90 9.11
CA GLY A 40 -14.12 -23.83 10.04
C GLY A 40 -13.76 -22.43 9.56
N LYS A 41 -13.53 -21.51 10.50
CA LYS A 41 -13.29 -20.09 10.24
C LYS A 41 -12.06 -19.62 11.01
N THR A 42 -11.14 -18.96 10.32
CA THR A 42 -10.04 -18.20 10.94
C THR A 42 -10.26 -16.70 10.79
N THR A 43 -9.59 -15.90 11.60
CA THR A 43 -9.68 -14.43 11.62
C THR A 43 -8.30 -13.82 11.66
N GLY A 44 -8.14 -12.65 11.05
CA GLY A 44 -6.89 -11.91 11.00
C GLY A 44 -7.08 -10.56 10.35
N PHE A 45 -6.04 -10.09 9.69
CA PHE A 45 -6.04 -8.83 8.93
C PHE A 45 -5.73 -9.10 7.47
N THR A 46 -6.28 -8.27 6.61
CA THR A 46 -5.91 -8.22 5.19
C THR A 46 -5.87 -6.76 4.74
N TYR A 47 -5.53 -6.55 3.49
CA TYR A 47 -5.57 -5.23 2.88
C TYR A 47 -6.21 -5.24 1.50
N ASP A 48 -6.59 -4.04 1.06
CA ASP A 48 -7.06 -3.76 -0.30
C ASP A 48 -6.21 -2.63 -0.88
N ALA A 49 -5.24 -3.00 -1.71
CA ALA A 49 -4.35 -2.05 -2.38
C ALA A 49 -5.03 -1.30 -3.52
N ALA A 50 -6.17 -1.77 -4.04
CA ALA A 50 -6.92 -1.07 -5.08
C ALA A 50 -7.59 0.21 -4.53
N LYS A 51 -7.87 0.24 -3.22
CA LYS A 51 -8.29 1.45 -2.52
C LYS A 51 -7.19 2.51 -2.39
N ILE A 52 -5.94 2.17 -2.70
CA ILE A 52 -4.82 3.11 -2.67
C ILE A 52 -4.59 3.67 -4.06
N GLY A 53 -4.58 5.00 -4.16
CA GLY A 53 -4.29 5.73 -5.40
C GLY A 53 -5.52 6.19 -6.19
N SER A 54 -6.74 5.96 -5.70
CA SER A 54 -7.90 6.73 -6.15
C SER A 54 -7.94 8.07 -5.40
N PHE A 55 -8.16 9.18 -6.11
CA PHE A 55 -8.13 10.57 -5.59
C PHE A 55 -9.14 10.90 -4.47
N LYS A 56 -9.80 9.90 -3.86
CA LYS A 56 -10.81 10.07 -2.81
C LYS A 56 -10.44 9.30 -1.55
N GLY A 57 -9.60 9.92 -0.72
CA GLY A 57 -9.53 9.68 0.72
C GLY A 57 -8.90 8.37 1.16
N GLU A 58 -7.97 8.45 2.11
CA GLU A 58 -7.20 7.37 2.76
C GLU A 58 -8.07 6.42 3.63
N THR A 59 -9.23 6.01 3.12
CA THR A 59 -10.23 5.33 3.95
C THR A 59 -10.07 3.82 3.84
N ILE A 60 -9.20 3.32 4.70
CA ILE A 60 -9.05 1.91 5.11
C ILE A 60 -8.51 0.99 3.99
N ALA A 61 -7.18 0.95 3.90
CA ALA A 61 -6.50 -0.11 3.17
C ALA A 61 -6.40 -1.40 3.99
N ILE A 62 -6.28 -1.33 5.33
CA ILE A 62 -6.10 -2.49 6.23
C ILE A 62 -7.36 -2.71 7.04
N TYR A 63 -7.91 -3.92 7.05
CA TYR A 63 -9.12 -4.23 7.80
C TYR A 63 -9.09 -5.64 8.41
N PRO A 64 -9.79 -5.86 9.54
CA PRO A 64 -9.98 -7.19 10.07
C PRO A 64 -10.86 -8.02 9.12
N ALA A 65 -10.49 -9.27 8.91
CA ALA A 65 -11.16 -10.18 8.00
C ALA A 65 -11.27 -11.58 8.61
N TRP A 66 -12.09 -12.41 7.99
CA TRP A 66 -12.21 -13.83 8.28
C TRP A 66 -12.08 -14.63 6.99
N SER A 67 -11.62 -15.87 7.12
CA SER A 67 -11.55 -16.83 6.00
C SER A 67 -12.08 -18.19 6.43
N LYS A 68 -12.79 -18.83 5.49
CA LYS A 68 -13.19 -20.25 5.46
C LYS A 68 -12.44 -20.93 4.29
N PRO A 69 -12.60 -22.24 4.07
CA PRO A 69 -11.97 -22.92 2.93
C PRO A 69 -12.36 -22.34 1.56
N ASN A 70 -13.62 -21.94 1.40
CA ASN A 70 -14.22 -21.55 0.12
C ASN A 70 -14.89 -20.17 0.13
N SER A 71 -14.80 -19.42 1.22
CA SER A 71 -15.27 -18.04 1.28
C SER A 71 -14.48 -17.21 2.28
N HIS A 72 -14.54 -15.89 2.15
CA HIS A 72 -13.93 -14.94 3.07
C HIS A 72 -14.78 -13.66 3.16
N GLY A 73 -14.44 -12.78 4.10
CA GLY A 73 -15.13 -11.49 4.21
C GLY A 73 -14.50 -10.58 5.24
N ALA A 74 -14.97 -9.32 5.27
CA ALA A 74 -14.58 -8.37 6.30
C ALA A 74 -15.29 -8.70 7.62
N ALA A 75 -14.59 -8.53 8.75
CA ALA A 75 -15.21 -8.72 10.06
C ALA A 75 -16.36 -7.71 10.27
N GLY A 76 -17.51 -8.21 10.72
CA GLY A 76 -18.70 -7.39 10.94
C GLY A 76 -19.45 -6.99 9.65
N ASN A 77 -19.06 -7.48 8.48
CA ASN A 77 -19.76 -7.28 7.22
C ASN A 77 -20.46 -8.58 6.78
N PRO A 78 -21.76 -8.56 6.41
CA PRO A 78 -22.47 -9.74 5.93
C PRO A 78 -22.05 -10.21 4.53
N THR A 79 -21.37 -9.36 3.75
CA THR A 79 -20.92 -9.71 2.41
C THR A 79 -19.80 -10.75 2.47
N GLU A 80 -20.06 -11.93 1.90
CA GLU A 80 -19.07 -12.97 1.68
C GLU A 80 -18.56 -12.92 0.23
N PHE A 81 -17.26 -13.17 0.06
CA PHE A 81 -16.61 -13.33 -1.24
C PHE A 81 -16.22 -14.79 -1.45
N TYR A 82 -16.19 -15.24 -2.70
CA TYR A 82 -15.81 -16.60 -3.06
C TYR A 82 -14.30 -16.85 -2.92
N GLY A 83 -13.94 -18.07 -2.52
CA GLY A 83 -12.55 -18.50 -2.29
C GLY A 83 -12.06 -18.19 -0.88
N GLY A 84 -11.19 -19.04 -0.35
CA GLY A 84 -10.47 -18.75 0.90
C GLY A 84 -9.44 -17.63 0.71
N LEU A 85 -9.19 -16.87 1.77
CA LEU A 85 -8.24 -15.76 1.79
C LEU A 85 -7.16 -16.02 2.86
N PRO A 86 -5.87 -16.13 2.50
CA PRO A 86 -4.82 -16.12 3.49
C PRO A 86 -4.74 -14.75 4.19
N LEU A 87 -4.49 -14.74 5.49
CA LEU A 87 -4.55 -13.54 6.34
C LEU A 87 -3.23 -13.28 7.05
N TYR A 88 -3.09 -12.07 7.58
CA TYR A 88 -2.01 -11.67 8.47
C TYR A 88 -2.47 -11.72 9.93
N SER A 89 -1.66 -12.26 10.82
CA SER A 89 -1.95 -12.33 12.26
C SER A 89 -1.97 -10.96 12.94
N THR A 90 -1.25 -9.98 12.37
CA THR A 90 -1.17 -8.63 12.92
C THR A 90 -1.40 -7.55 11.88
N LYS A 91 -1.89 -6.38 12.32
CA LYS A 91 -1.95 -5.17 11.48
C LYS A 91 -0.58 -4.77 10.96
N LEU A 92 0.48 -4.94 11.75
CA LEU A 92 1.85 -4.58 11.35
C LEU A 92 2.28 -5.37 10.10
N LEU A 93 2.12 -6.69 10.11
CA LEU A 93 2.43 -7.54 8.95
C LEU A 93 1.62 -7.13 7.72
N ALA A 94 0.32 -6.87 7.90
CA ALA A 94 -0.53 -6.40 6.82
C ALA A 94 -0.06 -5.04 6.25
N TYR A 95 0.37 -4.10 7.10
CA TYR A 95 0.90 -2.81 6.67
C TYR A 95 2.25 -2.95 5.94
N GLN A 96 3.12 -3.85 6.39
CA GLN A 96 4.40 -4.13 5.73
C GLN A 96 4.16 -4.74 4.34
N ALA A 97 3.24 -5.70 4.23
CA ALA A 97 2.85 -6.29 2.95
C ALA A 97 2.22 -5.26 2.01
N LEU A 98 1.27 -4.47 2.51
CA LEU A 98 0.64 -3.38 1.75
C LEU A 98 1.68 -2.37 1.25
N ARG A 99 2.64 -2.00 2.10
CA ARG A 99 3.72 -1.10 1.73
C ARG A 99 4.57 -1.68 0.59
N ASN A 100 4.99 -2.95 0.70
CA ASN A 100 5.74 -3.63 -0.35
C ASN A 100 4.96 -3.67 -1.68
N GLU A 101 3.65 -3.90 -1.65
CA GLU A 101 2.81 -3.91 -2.85
C GLU A 101 2.73 -2.52 -3.51
N ILE A 102 2.52 -1.47 -2.70
CA ILE A 102 2.53 -0.08 -3.17
C ILE A 102 3.87 0.29 -3.80
N GLU A 103 4.98 -0.07 -3.15
CA GLU A 103 6.34 0.16 -3.66
C GLU A 103 6.52 -0.48 -5.04
N LYS A 104 6.14 -1.75 -5.20
CA LYS A 104 6.20 -2.45 -6.50
C LYS A 104 5.36 -1.75 -7.56
N ARG A 105 4.12 -1.36 -7.23
CA ARG A 105 3.21 -0.66 -8.14
C ARG A 105 3.78 0.67 -8.62
N PHE A 106 4.26 1.51 -7.70
CA PHE A 106 4.83 2.81 -8.06
C PHE A 106 6.18 2.68 -8.74
N ALA A 107 7.03 1.72 -8.36
CA ALA A 107 8.28 1.46 -9.06
C ALA A 107 8.03 1.10 -10.54
N ALA A 108 7.02 0.29 -10.83
CA ALA A 108 6.63 -0.03 -12.21
C ALA A 108 6.14 1.21 -12.98
N GLN A 109 5.37 2.08 -12.33
CA GLN A 109 4.91 3.35 -12.93
C GLN A 109 6.06 4.32 -13.22
N LEU A 110 6.97 4.48 -12.26
CA LEU A 110 8.17 5.31 -12.42
C LEU A 110 9.05 4.77 -13.54
N GLN A 111 9.31 3.46 -13.57
CA GLN A 111 10.08 2.84 -14.65
C GLN A 111 9.43 3.06 -16.03
N ALA A 112 8.10 3.04 -16.12
CA ALA A 112 7.40 3.33 -17.37
C ALA A 112 7.60 4.79 -17.82
N ILE A 113 7.59 5.73 -16.88
CA ILE A 113 7.89 7.15 -17.15
C ILE A 113 9.36 7.31 -17.57
N ASP A 114 10.29 6.69 -16.86
CA ASP A 114 11.73 6.76 -17.16
C ASP A 114 12.02 6.27 -18.57
N LYS A 115 11.37 5.19 -19.02
CA LYS A 115 11.46 4.71 -20.40
C LYS A 115 10.99 5.75 -21.43
N GLN A 116 9.94 6.51 -21.14
CA GLN A 116 9.48 7.58 -22.03
C GLN A 116 10.45 8.76 -22.05
N ILE A 117 11.01 9.13 -20.90
CA ILE A 117 12.01 10.19 -20.79
C ILE A 117 13.23 9.83 -21.65
N LEU A 118 13.80 8.64 -21.44
CA LEU A 118 14.96 8.16 -22.20
C LEU A 118 14.69 8.16 -23.72
N ALA A 119 13.53 7.67 -24.15
CA ALA A 119 13.15 7.66 -25.56
C ALA A 119 12.97 9.06 -26.19
N LEU A 120 12.76 10.09 -25.36
CA LEU A 120 12.68 11.49 -25.80
C LEU A 120 14.05 12.17 -25.78
N GLU A 121 14.90 11.83 -24.81
CA GLU A 121 16.28 12.34 -24.70
C GLU A 121 17.20 11.78 -25.79
N ASP A 122 16.98 10.54 -26.23
CA ASP A 122 17.76 9.88 -27.29
C ASP A 122 17.39 10.34 -28.72
N ARG A 123 16.52 11.35 -28.87
CA ARG A 123 16.18 11.90 -30.20
C ARG A 123 17.28 12.87 -30.67
N PRO A 124 17.77 12.73 -31.91
CA PRO A 124 18.78 13.62 -32.48
C PRO A 124 18.28 15.06 -32.68
#